data_AF-A0A6B2CQB9-F1
#
_entry.id   AF-A0A6B2CQB9-F1
#
_cell.length_a   1.000
_cell.length_b   1.000
_cell.length_c   1.000
_cell.angle_alpha   90.00
_cell.angle_beta   90.00
_cell.angle_gamma   90.00
#
_symmetry.space_group_name_H-M   'P 1'
#
loop_
_entity.id
_entity.type
_entity.pdbx_description
1 polymer ?
#
loop_
_entity_poly.entity_id
_entity_poly.type
_entity_poly.pdbx_seq_one_letter_code
_entity_poly.pdbx_strand_id
1 'polypeptide(L)'
;MGLSRRGLLERVELMPLDGGIESLRAGVWSVPWLVIDGRPVATDPVTADEVAEIINGEKVDIGDPLDAFMNAVLHSSLATALTLLHGSVAAVADPSLASAAARSPLTGVDPEALAARVRAEGDRLFLEWRDKLRRAAAVSYVRELYWASGGAITAEELAAHATQASVGAWLIAKGSLGRAALPPRPKGVAREDAEWIASFVRRAARGLLEKVREEQESIYSDSEYLGLLRARGINIPP
;
A
#
# COMPACT_ATOMS: atom_id res chain seq x y z
N MET A 1 9.95 19.73 3.22
CA MET A 1 9.02 20.80 3.67
C MET A 1 7.69 20.55 2.96
N GLY A 2 6.54 20.57 3.66
CA GLY A 2 5.24 20.19 3.05
C GLY A 2 4.77 21.10 1.92
N LEU A 3 3.88 20.60 1.04
CA LEU A 3 3.38 21.31 -0.15
C LEU A 3 2.67 22.63 0.17
N SER A 4 1.94 22.70 1.28
CA SER A 4 1.26 23.90 1.78
C SER A 4 2.23 25.05 2.00
N ARG A 5 3.34 24.80 2.73
CA ARG A 5 4.40 25.81 2.97
C ARG A 5 5.14 26.25 1.70
N ARG A 6 5.06 25.46 0.62
CA ARG A 6 5.62 25.77 -0.69
C ARG A 6 4.64 26.52 -1.61
N GLY A 7 3.40 26.76 -1.18
CA GLY A 7 2.37 27.36 -2.03
C GLY A 7 1.94 26.46 -3.20
N LEU A 8 2.19 25.16 -3.14
CA LEU A 8 1.89 24.22 -4.24
C LEU A 8 0.55 23.51 -4.07
N LEU A 9 -0.04 23.60 -2.89
CA LEU A 9 -1.25 22.87 -2.53
C LEU A 9 -2.48 23.31 -3.36
N GLU A 10 -2.55 24.58 -3.76
CA GLU A 10 -3.59 25.11 -4.65
C GLU A 10 -3.56 24.53 -6.08
N ARG A 11 -2.44 23.91 -6.46
CA ARG A 11 -2.26 23.23 -7.74
C ARG A 11 -2.62 21.74 -7.67
N VAL A 12 -3.07 21.26 -6.50
CA VAL A 12 -3.45 19.88 -6.26
C VAL A 12 -4.93 19.79 -5.91
N GLU A 13 -5.64 18.94 -6.62
CA GLU A 13 -6.97 18.50 -6.23
C GLU A 13 -6.86 17.26 -5.35
N LEU A 14 -7.47 17.30 -4.17
CA LEU A 14 -7.57 16.13 -3.30
C LEU A 14 -8.86 15.40 -3.60
N MET A 15 -8.72 14.14 -4.01
CA MET A 15 -9.83 13.23 -4.22
C MET A 15 -9.99 12.34 -3.00
N PRO A 16 -11.05 12.52 -2.18
CA PRO A 16 -11.32 11.62 -1.07
C PRO A 16 -11.76 10.25 -1.60
N LEU A 17 -11.25 9.18 -0.99
CA LEU A 17 -11.59 7.78 -1.33
C LEU A 17 -12.51 7.11 -0.30
N ASP A 18 -13.13 7.92 0.58
CA ASP A 18 -14.06 7.49 1.63
C ASP A 18 -15.51 7.29 1.12
N GLY A 19 -15.79 7.59 -0.16
CA GLY A 19 -17.09 7.43 -0.82
C GLY A 19 -17.60 6.00 -1.02
N GLY A 20 -17.03 5.01 -0.33
CA GLY A 20 -17.44 3.61 -0.41
C GLY A 20 -17.10 2.95 -1.76
N ILE A 21 -18.03 2.18 -2.34
CA ILE A 21 -17.74 1.34 -3.52
C ILE A 21 -17.32 2.15 -4.77
N GLU A 22 -17.72 3.42 -4.87
CA GLU A 22 -17.37 4.27 -6.00
C GLU A 22 -15.87 4.56 -6.06
N SER A 23 -15.19 4.63 -4.91
CA SER A 23 -13.73 4.85 -4.87
C SER A 23 -12.94 3.68 -5.48
N LEU A 24 -13.52 2.47 -5.52
CA LEU A 24 -12.90 1.33 -6.21
C LEU A 24 -12.82 1.54 -7.73
N ARG A 25 -13.73 2.33 -8.32
CA ARG A 25 -13.70 2.65 -9.76
C ARG A 25 -12.51 3.51 -10.14
N ALA A 26 -11.91 4.21 -9.18
CA ALA A 26 -10.69 5.00 -9.40
C ALA A 26 -9.46 4.12 -9.66
N GLY A 27 -9.54 2.80 -9.42
CA GLY A 27 -8.45 1.87 -9.71
C GLY A 27 -7.19 2.11 -8.87
N VAL A 28 -7.34 2.68 -7.68
CA VAL A 28 -6.23 3.03 -6.79
C VAL A 28 -5.70 1.78 -6.08
N TRP A 29 -4.39 1.55 -6.20
CA TRP A 29 -3.72 0.41 -5.56
C TRP A 29 -3.19 0.70 -4.15
N SER A 30 -2.81 1.95 -3.89
CA SER A 30 -2.36 2.43 -2.58
C SER A 30 -2.55 3.92 -2.47
N VAL A 31 -2.50 4.47 -1.26
CA VAL A 31 -2.50 5.91 -1.02
C VAL A 31 -1.15 6.34 -0.43
N PRO A 32 -0.59 7.49 -0.83
CA PRO A 32 -1.11 8.42 -1.83
C PRO A 32 -1.06 7.86 -3.27
N TRP A 33 -2.02 8.28 -4.09
CA TRP A 33 -2.11 7.96 -5.53
C TRP A 33 -2.25 9.24 -6.32
N LEU A 34 -1.28 9.52 -7.19
CA LEU A 34 -1.20 10.77 -7.95
C LEU A 34 -1.60 10.53 -9.39
N VAL A 35 -2.45 11.43 -9.89
CA VAL A 35 -3.00 11.38 -11.25
C VAL A 35 -2.79 12.73 -11.92
N ILE A 36 -2.31 12.73 -13.17
CA ILE A 36 -2.24 13.91 -14.04
C ILE A 36 -2.97 13.55 -15.34
N ASP A 37 -3.90 14.41 -15.76
CA ASP A 37 -4.71 14.22 -16.98
C ASP A 37 -5.35 12.83 -17.09
N GLY A 38 -5.84 12.31 -15.95
CA GLY A 38 -6.46 10.98 -15.86
C GLY A 38 -5.49 9.80 -15.89
N ARG A 39 -4.17 10.03 -15.87
CA ARG A 39 -3.14 8.98 -15.89
C ARG A 39 -2.44 8.85 -14.54
N PRO A 40 -2.24 7.63 -14.00
CA PRO A 40 -1.43 7.42 -12.80
C PRO A 40 0.03 7.83 -13.02
N VAL A 41 0.54 8.68 -12.13
CA VAL A 41 1.89 9.24 -12.21
C VAL A 41 2.77 8.81 -11.05
N ALA A 42 2.23 8.64 -9.85
CA ALA A 42 3.01 8.21 -8.71
C ALA A 42 2.14 7.51 -7.67
N THR A 43 2.75 6.58 -6.94
CA THR A 43 2.16 5.85 -5.81
C THR A 43 3.22 5.66 -4.74
N ASP A 44 2.76 5.43 -3.51
CA ASP A 44 3.60 5.20 -2.34
C ASP A 44 4.77 4.23 -2.63
N PRO A 45 6.00 4.51 -2.15
CA PRO A 45 6.41 5.68 -1.37
C PRO A 45 6.42 6.96 -2.21
N VAL A 46 5.86 8.06 -1.69
CA VAL A 46 5.97 9.40 -2.31
C VAL A 46 6.26 10.45 -1.24
N THR A 47 7.22 11.33 -1.51
CA THR A 47 7.55 12.44 -0.60
C THR A 47 6.92 13.75 -1.06
N ALA A 48 6.74 14.71 -0.14
CA ALA A 48 6.31 16.07 -0.51
C ALA A 48 7.27 16.78 -1.47
N ASP A 49 8.55 16.39 -1.46
CA ASP A 49 9.57 16.94 -2.34
C ASP A 49 9.39 16.40 -3.76
N GLU A 50 9.19 15.08 -3.89
CA GLU A 50 8.86 14.43 -5.16
C GLU A 50 7.54 14.99 -5.75
N VAL A 51 6.50 15.18 -4.93
CA VAL A 51 5.26 15.80 -5.43
C VAL A 51 5.50 17.22 -5.95
N ALA A 52 6.39 18.00 -5.32
CA ALA A 52 6.73 19.33 -5.80
C ALA A 52 7.47 19.29 -7.14
N GLU A 53 8.42 18.36 -7.29
CA GLU A 53 9.14 18.11 -8.56
C GLU A 53 8.15 17.73 -9.67
N ILE A 54 7.22 16.82 -9.38
CA ILE A 54 6.16 16.41 -10.32
C ILE A 54 5.31 17.62 -10.75
N ILE A 55 4.87 18.45 -9.79
CA ILE A 55 4.07 19.66 -10.05
C ILE A 55 4.83 20.66 -10.94
N ASN A 56 6.16 20.73 -10.81
CA ASN A 56 7.00 21.62 -11.59
C ASN A 56 7.46 21.03 -12.93
N GLY A 57 7.08 19.78 -13.24
CA GLY A 57 7.50 19.09 -14.46
C GLY A 57 8.98 18.71 -14.47
N GLU A 58 9.56 18.54 -13.28
CA GLU A 58 10.95 18.13 -13.11
C GLU A 58 11.11 16.62 -13.33
N LYS A 59 12.31 16.19 -13.74
CA LYS A 59 12.60 14.77 -13.92
C LYS A 59 12.77 14.10 -12.57
N VAL A 60 12.09 12.97 -12.40
CA VAL A 60 12.23 12.10 -11.23
C VAL A 60 13.14 10.92 -11.60
N ASP A 61 14.11 10.61 -10.74
CA ASP A 61 14.91 9.39 -10.85
C ASP A 61 14.29 8.30 -9.99
N ILE A 62 13.94 7.17 -10.63
CA ILE A 62 13.32 6.02 -9.99
C ILE A 62 14.28 4.84 -9.81
N GLY A 63 15.52 4.95 -10.30
CA GLY A 63 16.45 3.83 -10.39
C GLY A 63 15.97 2.74 -11.35
N ASP A 64 16.07 1.47 -10.93
CA ASP A 64 15.60 0.34 -11.73
C ASP A 64 14.06 0.22 -11.70
N PRO A 65 13.37 0.15 -12.85
CA PRO A 65 11.91 0.08 -12.90
C PRO A 65 11.28 -1.15 -12.23
N LEU A 66 11.96 -2.31 -12.21
CA LEU A 66 11.44 -3.49 -11.50
C LEU A 66 11.55 -3.29 -9.99
N ASP A 67 12.65 -2.74 -9.50
CA ASP A 67 12.80 -2.41 -8.08
C ASP A 67 11.78 -1.34 -7.65
N ALA A 68 11.54 -0.31 -8.48
CA ALA A 68 10.49 0.68 -8.24
C ALA A 68 9.10 0.04 -8.16
N PHE A 69 8.79 -0.88 -9.08
CA PHE A 69 7.56 -1.66 -9.06
C PHE A 69 7.42 -2.49 -7.77
N MET A 70 8.46 -3.24 -7.40
CA MET A 70 8.44 -4.06 -6.19
C MET A 70 8.32 -3.22 -4.91
N ASN A 71 8.96 -2.05 -4.87
CA ASN A 71 8.79 -1.10 -3.77
C ASN A 71 7.35 -0.60 -3.68
N ALA A 72 6.69 -0.27 -4.81
CA ALA A 72 5.27 0.09 -4.80
C ALA A 72 4.37 -1.06 -4.31
N VAL A 73 4.69 -2.31 -4.68
CA VAL A 73 3.97 -3.50 -4.17
C VAL A 73 4.10 -3.61 -2.66
N LEU A 74 5.31 -3.42 -2.09
CA LEU A 74 5.53 -3.46 -0.63
C LEU A 74 4.72 -2.41 0.13
N HIS A 75 4.53 -1.24 -0.47
CA HIS A 75 3.82 -0.11 0.13
C HIS A 75 2.31 -0.14 -0.17
N SER A 76 1.84 -1.10 -0.97
CA SER A 76 0.43 -1.40 -1.17
C SER A 76 0.03 -2.66 -0.39
N SER A 77 -0.75 -2.48 0.67
CA SER A 77 -1.28 -3.62 1.45
C SER A 77 -2.15 -4.56 0.59
N LEU A 78 -2.89 -4.04 -0.39
CA LEU A 78 -3.64 -4.84 -1.38
C LEU A 78 -2.70 -5.64 -2.30
N ALA A 79 -1.72 -4.97 -2.93
CA ALA A 79 -0.83 -5.64 -3.88
C ALA A 79 0.06 -6.69 -3.19
N THR A 80 0.53 -6.39 -1.98
CA THR A 80 1.26 -7.35 -1.14
C THR A 80 0.39 -8.58 -0.82
N ALA A 81 -0.86 -8.38 -0.41
CA ALA A 81 -1.77 -9.48 -0.10
C ALA A 81 -2.06 -10.36 -1.32
N LEU A 82 -2.36 -9.75 -2.48
CA LEU A 82 -2.54 -10.46 -3.75
C LEU A 82 -1.30 -11.26 -4.15
N THR A 83 -0.12 -10.65 -4.05
CA THR A 83 1.16 -11.31 -4.38
C THR A 83 1.38 -12.54 -3.51
N LEU A 84 1.15 -12.46 -2.19
CA LEU A 84 1.28 -13.59 -1.27
C LEU A 84 0.22 -14.66 -1.49
N LEU A 85 -1.02 -14.26 -1.78
CA LEU A 85 -2.12 -15.19 -2.06
C LEU A 85 -1.92 -15.99 -3.35
N HIS A 86 -1.30 -15.40 -4.37
CA HIS A 86 -1.03 -16.06 -5.64
C HIS A 86 0.35 -16.71 -5.69
N GLY A 87 1.23 -16.40 -4.74
CA GLY A 87 2.62 -16.88 -4.73
C GLY A 87 3.44 -16.36 -5.91
N SER A 88 3.06 -15.22 -6.49
CA SER A 88 3.69 -14.63 -7.67
C SER A 88 3.36 -13.15 -7.78
N VAL A 89 4.34 -12.33 -8.16
CA VAL A 89 4.13 -10.89 -8.42
C VAL A 89 3.30 -10.67 -9.69
N ALA A 90 3.21 -11.67 -10.57
CA ALA A 90 2.41 -11.60 -11.79
C ALA A 90 0.93 -11.27 -11.53
N ALA A 91 0.40 -11.60 -10.34
CA ALA A 91 -0.97 -11.30 -9.94
C ALA A 91 -1.29 -9.81 -9.84
N VAL A 92 -0.26 -8.96 -9.72
CA VAL A 92 -0.40 -7.50 -9.63
C VAL A 92 0.27 -6.77 -10.79
N ALA A 93 0.68 -7.49 -11.83
CA ALA A 93 1.32 -6.96 -13.04
C ALA A 93 0.32 -6.18 -13.93
N ASP A 94 -0.13 -5.05 -13.40
CA ASP A 94 -1.12 -4.14 -13.97
C ASP A 94 -0.45 -2.86 -14.52
N PRO A 95 -0.80 -2.40 -15.73
CA PRO A 95 -0.19 -1.20 -16.32
C PRO A 95 -0.41 0.08 -15.52
N SER A 96 -1.53 0.22 -14.79
CA SER A 96 -1.78 1.41 -13.97
C SER A 96 -0.84 1.46 -12.75
N LEU A 97 -0.63 0.31 -12.10
CA LEU A 97 0.36 0.17 -11.04
C LEU A 97 1.78 0.37 -11.56
N ALA A 98 2.10 -0.20 -12.74
CA ALA A 98 3.40 0.00 -13.38
C ALA A 98 3.67 1.46 -13.71
N SER A 99 2.67 2.19 -14.24
CA SER A 99 2.76 3.61 -14.56
C SER A 99 3.06 4.44 -13.32
N ALA A 100 2.29 4.21 -12.24
CA ALA A 100 2.48 4.92 -10.98
C ALA A 100 3.82 4.57 -10.32
N ALA A 101 4.22 3.29 -10.32
CA ALA A 101 5.48 2.86 -9.70
C ALA A 101 6.70 3.44 -10.43
N ALA A 102 6.69 3.40 -11.77
CA ALA A 102 7.82 3.85 -12.59
C ALA A 102 7.78 5.34 -12.95
N ARG A 103 6.81 6.10 -12.42
CA ARG A 103 6.61 7.52 -12.75
C ARG A 103 6.58 7.74 -14.26
N SER A 104 5.92 6.83 -14.99
CA SER A 104 6.02 6.69 -16.45
C SER A 104 5.87 8.00 -17.22
N PRO A 105 4.92 8.91 -16.89
CA PRO A 105 4.80 10.19 -17.59
C PRO A 105 6.02 11.12 -17.49
N LEU A 106 6.90 10.90 -16.51
CA LEU A 106 8.07 11.73 -16.21
C LEU A 106 9.38 11.05 -16.62
N THR A 107 9.43 9.71 -16.53
CA THR A 107 10.62 8.91 -16.83
C THR A 107 10.65 8.40 -18.28
N GLY A 108 9.48 8.32 -18.93
CA GLY A 108 9.33 7.73 -20.26
C GLY A 108 9.33 6.19 -20.26
N VAL A 109 9.30 5.55 -19.09
CA VAL A 109 9.15 4.09 -18.99
C VAL A 109 7.78 3.67 -19.50
N ASP A 110 7.73 2.74 -20.44
CA ASP A 110 6.47 2.18 -20.95
C ASP A 110 5.82 1.26 -19.88
N PRO A 111 4.63 1.62 -19.34
CA PRO A 111 3.98 0.84 -18.31
C PRO A 111 3.51 -0.55 -18.78
N GLU A 112 3.15 -0.71 -20.06
CA GLU A 112 2.73 -2.01 -20.61
C GLU A 112 3.92 -2.96 -20.72
N ALA A 113 5.05 -2.44 -21.20
CA ALA A 113 6.30 -3.21 -21.28
C ALA A 113 6.80 -3.61 -19.88
N LEU A 114 6.72 -2.70 -18.89
CA LEU A 114 7.08 -3.02 -17.52
C LEU A 114 6.15 -4.08 -16.92
N ALA A 115 4.82 -3.94 -17.07
CA ALA A 115 3.87 -4.93 -16.58
C ALA A 115 4.08 -6.31 -17.24
N ALA A 116 4.36 -6.35 -18.55
CA ALA A 116 4.69 -7.59 -19.24
C ALA A 116 5.97 -8.24 -18.70
N ARG A 117 7.00 -7.43 -18.41
CA ARG A 117 8.25 -7.90 -17.80
C ARG A 117 8.02 -8.45 -16.39
N VAL A 118 7.28 -7.73 -15.54
CA VAL A 118 6.89 -8.21 -14.19
C VAL A 118 6.14 -9.53 -14.28
N ARG A 119 5.23 -9.68 -15.24
CA ARG A 119 4.49 -10.94 -15.44
C ARG A 119 5.40 -12.10 -15.83
N ALA A 120 6.37 -11.85 -16.71
CA ALA A 120 7.33 -12.86 -17.15
C ALA A 120 8.31 -13.28 -16.03
N GLU A 121 8.68 -12.35 -15.15
CA GLU A 121 9.65 -12.56 -14.07
C GLU A 121 8.97 -12.80 -12.70
N GLY A 122 7.64 -12.94 -12.67
CA GLY A 122 6.83 -12.82 -11.45
C GLY A 122 7.18 -13.81 -10.33
N ASP A 123 7.51 -15.06 -10.68
CA ASP A 123 7.88 -16.09 -9.72
C ASP A 123 9.29 -15.85 -9.14
N ARG A 124 10.23 -15.42 -9.99
CA ARG A 124 11.59 -15.04 -9.58
C ARG A 124 11.54 -13.86 -8.60
N LEU A 125 10.82 -12.80 -8.99
CA LEU A 125 10.64 -11.61 -8.16
C LEU A 125 9.95 -11.95 -6.83
N PHE A 126 8.94 -12.82 -6.84
CA PHE A 126 8.27 -13.26 -5.63
C PHE A 126 9.25 -13.91 -4.65
N LEU A 127 10.06 -14.87 -5.11
CA LEU A 127 11.02 -15.57 -4.27
C LEU A 127 12.07 -14.63 -3.68
N GLU A 128 12.60 -13.71 -4.49
CA GLU A 128 13.60 -12.73 -4.06
C GLU A 128 13.06 -11.73 -3.03
N TRP A 129 11.80 -11.32 -3.17
CA TRP A 129 11.18 -10.30 -2.32
C TRP A 129 10.28 -10.88 -1.21
N ARG A 130 10.13 -12.20 -1.12
CA ARG A 130 9.16 -12.87 -0.23
C ARG A 130 9.29 -12.44 1.22
N ASP A 131 10.51 -12.34 1.76
CA ASP A 131 10.73 -11.91 3.15
C ASP A 131 10.28 -10.47 3.38
N LYS A 132 10.58 -9.56 2.44
CA LYS A 132 10.14 -8.16 2.52
C LYS A 132 8.62 -8.06 2.42
N LEU A 133 8.00 -8.79 1.51
CA LEU A 133 6.54 -8.87 1.35
C LEU A 133 5.86 -9.35 2.63
N ARG A 134 6.38 -10.41 3.25
CA ARG A 134 5.87 -10.92 4.54
C ARG A 134 6.00 -9.89 5.66
N ARG A 135 7.11 -9.14 5.73
CA ARG A 135 7.28 -8.07 6.73
C ARG A 135 6.33 -6.91 6.51
N ALA A 136 6.14 -6.47 5.27
CA ALA A 136 5.18 -5.44 4.91
C ALA A 136 3.74 -5.86 5.26
N ALA A 137 3.38 -7.11 4.94
CA ALA A 137 2.11 -7.71 5.30
C ALA A 137 1.91 -7.78 6.83
N ALA A 138 2.95 -8.12 7.59
CA ALA A 138 2.89 -8.14 9.05
C ALA A 138 2.58 -6.76 9.65
N VAL A 139 3.25 -5.69 9.16
CA VAL A 139 2.97 -4.32 9.60
C VAL A 139 1.54 -3.91 9.25
N SER A 140 1.08 -4.23 8.03
CA SER A 140 -0.29 -3.94 7.59
C SER A 140 -1.34 -4.67 8.43
N TYR A 141 -1.11 -5.95 8.73
CA TYR A 141 -1.98 -6.74 9.60
C TYR A 141 -2.10 -6.14 11.01
N VAL A 142 -0.97 -5.73 11.61
CA VAL A 142 -0.96 -5.08 12.93
C VAL A 142 -1.71 -3.75 12.88
N ARG A 143 -1.50 -2.95 11.82
CA ARG A 143 -2.19 -1.68 11.61
C ARG A 143 -3.70 -1.83 11.55
N GLU A 144 -4.18 -2.81 10.81
CA GLU A 144 -5.62 -3.05 10.67
C GLU A 144 -6.24 -3.61 11.96
N LEU A 145 -5.54 -4.46 12.71
CA LEU A 145 -5.99 -4.87 14.04
C LEU A 145 -6.02 -3.71 15.03
N TYR A 146 -5.01 -2.83 14.99
CA TYR A 146 -5.00 -1.62 15.80
C TYR A 146 -6.24 -0.75 15.50
N TRP A 147 -6.53 -0.48 14.23
CA TRP A 147 -7.75 0.24 13.84
C TRP A 147 -9.03 -0.49 14.25
N ALA A 148 -9.13 -1.80 14.03
CA ALA A 148 -10.29 -2.59 14.40
C ALA A 148 -10.56 -2.62 15.91
N SER A 149 -9.51 -2.45 16.72
CA SER A 149 -9.61 -2.33 18.18
C SER A 149 -9.93 -0.92 18.68
N GLY A 150 -10.11 0.06 17.79
CA GLY A 150 -10.23 1.46 18.17
C GLY A 150 -8.93 2.02 18.79
N GLY A 151 -7.78 1.44 18.43
CA GLY A 151 -6.46 1.83 18.94
C GLY A 151 -6.09 1.28 20.33
N ALA A 152 -6.94 0.43 20.93
CA ALA A 152 -6.78 -0.03 22.30
C ALA A 152 -6.06 -1.38 22.46
N ILE A 153 -5.78 -2.12 21.38
CA ILE A 153 -5.17 -3.45 21.46
C ILE A 153 -3.80 -3.42 22.18
N THR A 154 -3.59 -4.40 23.06
CA THR A 154 -2.32 -4.63 23.76
C THR A 154 -1.37 -5.54 22.98
N ALA A 155 -0.10 -5.61 23.38
CA ALA A 155 0.87 -6.48 22.72
C ALA A 155 0.54 -7.97 22.93
N GLU A 156 0.01 -8.30 24.11
CA GLU A 156 -0.43 -9.64 24.49
C GLU A 156 -1.65 -10.09 23.66
N GLU A 157 -2.66 -9.22 23.52
CA GLU A 157 -3.82 -9.49 22.67
C GLU A 157 -3.39 -9.63 21.20
N LEU A 158 -2.54 -8.73 20.70
CA LEU A 158 -2.02 -8.81 19.34
C LEU A 158 -1.32 -10.15 19.08
N ALA A 159 -0.47 -10.60 20.01
CA ALA A 159 0.20 -11.89 19.91
C ALA A 159 -0.80 -13.06 19.94
N ALA A 160 -1.84 -12.99 20.78
CA ALA A 160 -2.88 -14.02 20.84
C ALA A 160 -3.71 -14.09 19.54
N HIS A 161 -4.02 -12.96 18.92
CA HIS A 161 -4.76 -12.89 17.65
C HIS A 161 -3.93 -13.33 16.44
N ALA A 162 -2.61 -13.16 16.49
CA ALA A 162 -1.70 -13.51 15.40
C ALA A 162 -1.53 -15.04 15.25
N THR A 163 -2.58 -15.70 14.77
CA THR A 163 -2.59 -17.12 14.39
C THR A 163 -2.49 -17.26 12.86
N GLN A 164 -2.04 -18.43 12.38
CA GLN A 164 -2.04 -18.74 10.94
C GLN A 164 -3.41 -18.55 10.29
N ALA A 165 -4.48 -18.96 10.99
CA ALA A 165 -5.84 -18.83 10.49
C ALA A 165 -6.29 -17.37 10.41
N SER A 166 -5.98 -16.55 11.43
CA SER A 166 -6.32 -15.13 11.45
C SER A 166 -5.60 -14.37 10.34
N VAL A 167 -4.28 -14.57 10.20
CA VAL A 167 -3.51 -13.92 9.12
C VAL A 167 -3.94 -14.42 7.75
N GLY A 168 -4.22 -15.72 7.60
CA GLY A 168 -4.72 -16.28 6.34
C GLY A 168 -6.09 -15.71 5.95
N ALA A 169 -7.00 -15.55 6.91
CA ALA A 169 -8.29 -14.92 6.69
C ALA A 169 -8.14 -13.44 6.31
N TRP A 170 -7.23 -12.72 6.98
CA TRP A 170 -6.89 -11.34 6.63
C TRP A 170 -6.32 -11.22 5.22
N LEU A 171 -5.36 -12.06 4.82
CA LEU A 171 -4.79 -12.06 3.47
C LEU A 171 -5.89 -12.26 2.42
N ILE A 172 -6.79 -13.23 2.63
CA ILE A 172 -7.94 -13.49 1.76
C ILE A 172 -8.83 -12.25 1.67
N ALA A 173 -9.23 -11.68 2.82
CA ALA A 173 -10.12 -10.52 2.86
C ALA A 173 -9.48 -9.28 2.23
N LYS A 174 -8.16 -9.10 2.39
CA LYS A 174 -7.42 -7.97 1.86
C LYS A 174 -7.15 -8.08 0.36
N GLY A 175 -6.84 -9.29 -0.10
CA GLY A 175 -6.51 -9.59 -1.49
C GLY A 175 -7.69 -10.02 -2.34
N SER A 176 -8.94 -9.78 -1.91
CA SER A 176 -10.12 -10.09 -2.71
C SER A 176 -11.21 -9.04 -2.56
N LEU A 177 -12.02 -8.88 -3.62
CA LEU A 177 -13.29 -8.17 -3.54
C LEU A 177 -14.41 -9.21 -3.61
N GLY A 178 -14.97 -9.55 -2.45
CA GLY A 178 -15.79 -10.76 -2.32
C GLY A 178 -14.96 -12.00 -2.71
N ARG A 179 -15.28 -12.61 -3.86
CA ARG A 179 -14.52 -13.75 -4.41
C ARG A 179 -13.68 -13.39 -5.65
N ALA A 180 -13.76 -12.16 -6.13
CA ALA A 180 -12.92 -11.70 -7.23
C ALA A 180 -11.45 -11.65 -6.79
N ALA A 181 -10.54 -11.90 -7.74
CA ALA A 181 -9.09 -11.94 -7.53
C ALA A 181 -8.54 -13.06 -6.62
N LEU A 182 -9.38 -13.96 -6.09
CA LEU A 182 -8.88 -15.15 -5.41
C LEU A 182 -8.15 -16.09 -6.39
N PRO A 183 -7.07 -16.75 -5.96
CA PRO A 183 -6.46 -17.81 -6.76
C PRO A 183 -7.46 -18.97 -6.95
N PRO A 184 -7.32 -19.80 -8.00
CA PRO A 184 -8.26 -20.89 -8.28
C PRO A 184 -8.44 -21.89 -7.12
N ARG A 185 -7.45 -22.03 -6.26
CA ARG A 185 -7.47 -22.92 -5.08
C ARG A 185 -7.05 -22.14 -3.83
N PRO A 186 -7.89 -21.27 -3.25
CA PRO A 186 -7.45 -20.38 -2.17
C PRO A 186 -7.13 -21.11 -0.85
N LYS A 187 -7.60 -22.35 -0.68
CA LYS A 187 -7.33 -23.15 0.51
C LYS A 187 -5.84 -23.51 0.58
N GLY A 188 -5.13 -22.82 1.47
CA GLY A 188 -3.76 -23.17 1.86
C GLY A 188 -2.66 -22.63 0.96
N VAL A 189 -2.96 -21.84 -0.07
CA VAL A 189 -1.92 -21.30 -0.99
C VAL A 189 -0.94 -20.38 -0.27
N ALA A 190 -1.42 -19.52 0.63
CA ALA A 190 -0.57 -18.66 1.46
C ALA A 190 -0.29 -19.25 2.84
N ARG A 191 -0.44 -20.58 3.05
CA ARG A 191 -0.35 -21.18 4.39
C ARG A 191 1.00 -20.94 5.07
N GLU A 192 2.08 -21.11 4.30
CA GLU A 192 3.44 -20.90 4.78
C GLU A 192 3.70 -19.42 5.11
N ASP A 193 3.28 -18.52 4.22
CA ASP A 193 3.40 -17.08 4.41
C ASP A 193 2.59 -16.60 5.62
N ALA A 194 1.36 -17.09 5.78
CA ALA A 194 0.51 -16.78 6.92
C ALA A 194 1.11 -17.26 8.25
N GLU A 195 1.71 -18.45 8.29
CA GLU A 195 2.41 -18.91 9.51
C GLU A 195 3.63 -18.05 9.82
N TRP A 196 4.42 -17.71 8.78
CA TRP A 196 5.59 -16.88 8.96
C TRP A 196 5.19 -15.52 9.53
N ILE A 197 4.19 -14.87 8.93
CA ILE A 197 3.69 -13.56 9.35
C ILE A 197 3.15 -13.63 10.77
N ALA A 198 2.30 -14.62 11.07
CA ALA A 198 1.77 -14.84 12.40
C ALA A 198 2.89 -15.01 13.43
N SER A 199 3.88 -15.85 13.14
CA SER A 199 5.05 -16.06 14.00
C SER A 199 5.88 -14.78 14.19
N PHE A 200 6.08 -13.99 13.13
CA PHE A 200 6.81 -12.73 13.19
C PHE A 200 6.07 -11.70 14.07
N VAL A 201 4.76 -11.55 13.86
CA VAL A 201 3.91 -10.66 14.68
C VAL A 201 3.94 -11.08 16.13
N ARG A 202 3.78 -12.38 16.46
CA ARG A 202 3.85 -12.86 17.85
C ARG A 202 5.18 -12.51 18.53
N ARG A 203 6.30 -12.71 17.85
CA ARG A 203 7.63 -12.43 18.40
C ARG A 203 7.91 -10.93 18.54
N ALA A 204 7.38 -10.11 17.64
CA ALA A 204 7.66 -8.68 17.56
C ALA A 204 6.47 -7.79 17.97
N ALA A 205 5.47 -8.35 18.65
CA ALA A 205 4.17 -7.72 18.88
C ALA A 205 4.30 -6.31 19.47
N ARG A 206 5.08 -6.17 20.54
CA ARG A 206 5.31 -4.88 21.21
C ARG A 206 5.90 -3.84 20.26
N GLY A 207 7.02 -4.16 19.60
CA GLY A 207 7.71 -3.20 18.74
C GLY A 207 6.91 -2.84 17.48
N LEU A 208 6.17 -3.79 16.90
CA LEU A 208 5.28 -3.50 15.77
C LEU A 208 4.12 -2.61 16.19
N LEU A 209 3.53 -2.86 17.35
CA LEU A 209 2.41 -2.08 17.88
C LEU A 209 2.84 -0.67 18.26
N GLU A 210 3.99 -0.50 18.93
CA GLU A 210 4.58 0.80 19.24
C GLU A 210 4.81 1.61 17.96
N LYS A 211 5.46 1.01 16.95
CA LYS A 211 5.67 1.65 15.65
C LYS A 211 4.36 2.08 14.98
N VAL A 212 3.36 1.20 14.94
CA VAL A 212 2.05 1.52 14.34
C VAL A 212 1.37 2.64 15.11
N ARG A 213 1.39 2.60 16.45
CA ARG A 213 0.80 3.64 17.29
C ARG A 213 1.47 4.99 17.04
N GLU A 214 2.79 5.05 17.03
CA GLU A 214 3.54 6.29 16.74
C GLU A 214 3.18 6.85 15.36
N GLU A 215 3.09 6.00 14.34
CA GLU A 215 2.68 6.42 13.00
C GLU A 215 1.26 7.00 12.98
N GLN A 216 0.30 6.33 13.62
CA GLN A 216 -1.10 6.76 13.63
C GLN A 216 -1.32 8.02 14.46
N GLU A 217 -0.73 8.12 15.65
CA GLU A 217 -0.81 9.32 16.50
C GLU A 217 -0.14 10.53 15.84
N SER A 218 0.97 10.33 15.11
CA SER A 218 1.60 11.39 14.31
C SER A 218 0.63 11.96 13.26
N ILE A 219 -0.11 11.09 12.57
CA ILE A 219 -1.11 11.50 11.56
C ILE A 219 -2.31 12.19 12.22
N TYR A 220 -2.86 11.62 13.30
CA TYR A 220 -4.03 12.17 14.00
C TYR A 220 -3.72 13.43 14.80
N SER A 221 -2.46 13.71 15.12
CA SER A 221 -2.04 14.95 15.77
C SER A 221 -1.61 16.04 14.78
N ASP A 222 -1.55 15.76 13.48
CA ASP A 222 -1.20 16.75 12.46
C ASP A 222 -2.34 17.76 12.23
N SER A 223 -2.28 18.87 12.96
CA SER A 223 -3.29 19.93 12.88
C SER A 223 -3.41 20.57 11.50
N GLU A 224 -2.32 20.60 10.72
CA GLU A 224 -2.30 21.18 9.37
C GLU A 224 -3.07 20.26 8.42
N TYR A 225 -2.78 18.96 8.47
CA TYR A 225 -3.51 17.94 7.74
C TYR A 225 -4.99 17.87 8.11
N LEU A 226 -5.31 17.81 9.41
CA LEU A 226 -6.71 17.78 9.87
C LEU A 226 -7.47 19.06 9.52
N GLY A 227 -6.82 20.21 9.60
CA GLY A 227 -7.39 21.49 9.19
C GLY A 227 -7.74 21.52 7.70
N LEU A 228 -6.87 20.95 6.87
CA LEU A 228 -7.05 20.84 5.44
C LEU A 228 -8.19 19.90 5.04
N LEU A 229 -8.29 18.73 5.68
CA LEU A 229 -9.43 17.83 5.49
C LEU A 229 -10.76 18.52 5.83
N ARG A 230 -10.83 19.21 6.97
CA ARG A 230 -12.02 19.98 7.40
C ARG A 230 -12.38 21.09 6.41
N ALA A 231 -11.39 21.86 5.94
CA ALA A 231 -11.61 22.92 4.95
C ALA A 231 -12.17 22.40 3.61
N ARG A 232 -11.94 21.12 3.31
CA ARG A 232 -12.44 20.44 2.11
C ARG A 232 -13.75 19.66 2.36
N GLY A 233 -14.36 19.80 3.54
CA GLY A 233 -15.63 19.17 3.87
C GLY A 233 -15.54 17.67 4.21
N ILE A 234 -14.33 17.13 4.41
CA ILE A 234 -14.13 15.74 4.80
C ILE A 234 -14.41 15.63 6.30
N ASN A 235 -15.37 14.78 6.66
CA ASN A 235 -15.77 14.57 8.04
C ASN A 235 -14.75 13.67 8.75
N ILE A 236 -14.16 14.17 9.82
CA ILE A 236 -13.22 13.43 10.65
C ILE A 236 -13.98 13.02 11.91
N PRO A 237 -14.29 11.72 12.10
CA PRO A 237 -14.89 11.26 13.34
C PRO A 237 -14.01 11.65 14.53
N PRO A 238 -14.63 11.89 15.71
CA PRO A 238 -13.88 12.17 16.93
C PRO A 238 -12.95 11.02 17.34
#